data_AF-A0A814BP96-F1
#
_entry.id   AF-A0A814BP96-F1
#
_cell.length_a   1.000
_cell.length_b   1.000
_cell.length_c   1.000
_cell.angle_alpha   90.00
_cell.angle_beta   90.00
_cell.angle_gamma   90.00
#
_symmetry.space_group_name_H-M   'P 1'
#
loop_
_entity.id
_entity.type
_entity.pdbx_description
1 polymer ?
#
loop_
_entity_poly.entity_id
_entity_poly.type
_entity_poly.pdbx_seq_one_letter_code
_entity_poly.pdbx_strand_id
1 'polypeptide(L)'
;MTSSNDQIKSTSIRSYQLPLTKVKSIIKLDNNTRMISQDSVYILTLATEEFIRMLTRDAHNSMKQCASKRLDRLHIFSSINTNPLYEFLDGSFD
;
A
#
# COMPACT_ATOMS: atom_id res chain seq x y z
N MET A 1 34.67 28.91 20.17
CA MET A 1 35.39 27.86 19.42
C MET A 1 35.00 26.55 20.08
N THR A 2 34.22 25.62 19.53
CA THR A 2 33.64 25.37 18.21
C THR A 2 32.39 24.52 18.45
N SER A 3 31.26 24.91 17.86
CA SER A 3 30.01 24.15 17.87
C SER A 3 30.23 22.75 17.30
N SER A 4 29.83 21.71 18.04
CA SER A 4 29.81 20.35 17.53
C SER A 4 28.64 20.21 16.55
N ASN A 5 29.00 19.85 15.33
CA ASN A 5 28.20 19.91 14.13
C ASN A 5 27.28 18.68 14.06
N ASP A 6 25.98 18.86 14.23
CA ASP A 6 24.95 17.86 13.97
C ASP A 6 24.99 17.42 12.50
N GLN A 7 25.58 16.25 12.23
CA GLN A 7 25.35 15.57 10.95
C GLN A 7 24.05 14.78 11.03
N ILE A 8 22.92 15.49 10.85
CA ILE A 8 21.68 14.85 10.41
C ILE A 8 21.93 14.32 9.01
N LYS A 9 22.10 13.00 8.90
CA LYS A 9 22.23 12.29 7.63
C LYS A 9 20.89 12.38 6.89
N SER A 10 20.67 13.46 6.15
CA SER A 10 19.50 13.66 5.30
C SER A 10 19.55 12.71 4.10
N THR A 11 19.24 11.44 4.36
CA THR A 11 18.98 10.47 3.30
C THR A 11 17.58 10.74 2.74
N SER A 12 17.37 11.90 2.12
CA SER A 12 16.14 12.20 1.39
C SER A 12 16.25 11.61 -0.01
N ILE A 13 16.11 10.28 -0.14
CA ILE A 13 16.22 9.62 -1.44
C ILE A 13 15.06 8.63 -1.59
N ARG A 14 14.00 9.14 -2.24
CA ARG A 14 12.76 8.49 -2.67
C ARG A 14 11.83 7.98 -1.55
N SER A 15 10.86 8.80 -1.21
CA SER A 15 9.76 8.54 -0.27
C SER A 15 8.66 7.62 -0.84
N TYR A 16 8.99 6.64 -1.68
CA TYR A 16 8.05 5.66 -2.22
C TYR A 16 8.78 4.39 -2.68
N GLN A 17 8.16 3.24 -2.45
CA GLN A 17 8.64 1.91 -2.80
C GLN A 17 8.11 1.44 -4.15
N LEU A 18 6.87 1.80 -4.49
CA LEU A 18 6.22 1.39 -5.73
C LEU A 18 6.69 2.27 -6.92
N PRO A 19 7.00 1.69 -8.10
CA PRO A 19 7.43 2.49 -9.25
C PRO A 19 6.30 3.36 -9.81
N LEU A 20 6.45 4.69 -9.79
CA LEU A 20 5.45 5.65 -10.30
C LEU A 20 5.00 5.34 -11.74
N THR A 21 5.92 4.91 -12.61
CA THR A 21 5.60 4.56 -14.01
C THR A 21 4.61 3.40 -14.10
N LYS A 22 4.72 2.41 -13.19
CA LYS A 22 3.81 1.26 -13.15
C LYS A 22 2.45 1.67 -12.60
N VAL A 23 2.43 2.44 -11.51
CA VAL A 23 1.20 3.02 -10.96
C VAL A 23 0.45 3.83 -12.03
N LYS A 24 1.15 4.73 -12.73
CA LYS A 24 0.57 5.51 -13.84
C LYS A 24 0.02 4.64 -14.97
N SER A 25 0.69 3.55 -15.30
CA SER A 25 0.22 2.63 -16.35
C SER A 25 -1.06 1.91 -15.93
N ILE A 26 -1.18 1.51 -14.66
CA ILE A 26 -2.39 0.90 -14.10
C ILE A 26 -3.57 1.88 -14.12
N ILE A 27 -3.37 3.13 -13.69
CA ILE A 27 -4.42 4.17 -13.74
C ILE A 27 -4.95 4.32 -15.18
N LYS A 28 -4.06 4.29 -16.17
CA LYS A 28 -4.40 4.43 -17.59
C LYS A 28 -5.09 3.22 -18.22
N LEU A 29 -5.26 2.11 -17.49
CA LEU A 29 -6.09 1.00 -17.97
C LEU A 29 -7.58 1.41 -18.08
N ASP A 30 -8.00 2.44 -17.35
CA ASP A 30 -9.31 3.05 -17.54
C ASP A 30 -9.33 3.93 -18.79
N ASN A 31 -10.10 3.50 -19.79
CA ASN A 31 -10.30 4.18 -21.08
C ASN A 31 -10.86 5.61 -20.94
N ASN A 32 -11.47 5.95 -19.80
CA ASN A 32 -12.00 7.29 -19.55
C ASN A 32 -10.92 8.28 -19.06
N THR A 33 -9.73 7.81 -18.74
CA THR A 33 -8.66 8.65 -18.19
C THR A 33 -7.92 9.42 -19.27
N ARG A 34 -8.22 10.73 -19.40
CA ARG A 34 -7.61 11.61 -20.42
C ARG A 34 -6.23 12.13 -20.02
N MET A 35 -6.12 12.73 -18.82
CA MET A 35 -4.88 13.33 -18.31
C MET A 35 -4.74 13.03 -16.81
N ILE A 36 -3.52 12.79 -16.35
CA ILE A 36 -3.19 12.52 -14.95
C ILE A 36 -1.98 13.36 -14.58
N SER A 37 -2.09 14.17 -13.53
CA SER A 37 -0.96 14.95 -13.01
C SER A 37 0.08 14.05 -12.34
N GLN A 38 1.32 14.53 -12.23
CA GLN A 38 2.37 13.80 -11.52
C GLN A 38 2.05 13.64 -10.03
N ASP A 39 1.43 14.65 -9.42
CA ASP A 39 1.05 14.64 -8.01
C ASP A 39 -0.03 13.59 -7.71
N SER A 40 -1.02 13.42 -8.59
CA SER A 40 -2.03 12.38 -8.45
C SER A 40 -1.40 10.98 -8.49
N VAL A 41 -0.42 10.75 -9.38
CA VAL A 41 0.32 9.48 -9.44
C VAL A 41 1.09 9.26 -8.12
N TYR A 42 1.73 10.31 -7.61
CA TYR A 42 2.49 10.25 -6.36
C TYR A 42 1.61 9.95 -5.14
N ILE A 43 0.49 10.66 -4.97
CA ILE A 43 -0.46 10.43 -3.88
C ILE A 43 -1.03 9.02 -3.95
N LEU A 44 -1.45 8.55 -5.13
CA LEU A 44 -1.98 7.21 -5.28
C LEU A 44 -0.93 6.14 -4.93
N THR A 45 0.34 6.40 -5.26
CA THR A 45 1.45 5.51 -4.91
C THR A 45 1.56 5.37 -3.39
N LEU A 46 1.56 6.47 -2.65
CA LEU A 46 1.60 6.46 -1.18
C LEU A 46 0.36 5.79 -0.56
N ALA A 47 -0.83 6.11 -1.07
CA ALA A 47 -2.08 5.53 -0.61
C ALA A 47 -2.11 4.01 -0.83
N THR A 48 -1.60 3.54 -1.97
CA THR A 48 -1.53 2.10 -2.28
C THR A 48 -0.55 1.39 -1.34
N GLU A 49 0.58 2.02 -1.01
CA GLU A 49 1.53 1.47 -0.04
C GLU A 49 0.93 1.40 1.37
N GLU A 50 0.17 2.42 1.79
CA GLU A 50 -0.57 2.38 3.06
C GLU A 50 -1.64 1.28 3.03
N PHE A 51 -2.41 1.18 1.95
CA PHE A 51 -3.43 0.15 1.77
C PHE A 51 -2.84 -1.27 1.91
N ILE A 52 -1.71 -1.57 1.26
CA ILE A 52 -1.04 -2.87 1.38
C ILE A 52 -0.63 -3.13 2.84
N ARG A 53 -0.09 -2.11 3.53
CA ARG A 53 0.30 -2.23 4.94
C ARG A 53 -0.91 -2.48 5.85
N MET A 54 -2.02 -1.78 5.62
CA MET A 54 -3.26 -1.97 6.36
C MET A 54 -3.81 -3.39 6.16
N LEU A 55 -4.01 -3.81 4.91
CA LEU A 55 -4.53 -5.14 4.59
C LEU A 55 -3.64 -6.26 5.16
N THR A 56 -2.32 -6.09 5.08
CA THR A 56 -1.37 -7.06 5.65
C THR A 56 -1.48 -7.14 7.18
N ARG A 57 -1.68 -6.01 7.86
CA ARG A 57 -1.87 -5.98 9.33
C ARG A 57 -3.17 -6.69 9.72
N ASP A 58 -4.25 -6.44 9.00
CA ASP A 58 -5.54 -7.07 9.27
C ASP A 58 -5.49 -8.58 9.02
N ALA A 59 -4.89 -9.01 7.91
CA ALA A 59 -4.68 -10.42 7.60
C ALA A 59 -3.79 -11.11 8.64
N HIS A 60 -2.74 -10.43 9.10
CA HIS A 60 -1.87 -10.94 10.15
C HIS A 60 -2.58 -11.03 11.52
N ASN A 61 -3.51 -10.13 11.82
CA ASN A 61 -4.36 -10.22 13.01
C ASN A 61 -5.30 -11.42 12.90
N SER A 62 -5.92 -11.66 11.73
CA SER A 62 -6.71 -12.87 11.48
C SER A 62 -5.87 -14.15 11.64
N MET A 63 -4.65 -14.17 11.12
CA MET A 63 -3.71 -15.29 11.31
C MET A 63 -3.43 -15.60 12.79
N LYS A 64 -3.19 -14.56 13.59
CA LYS A 64 -2.97 -14.70 15.04
C LYS A 64 -4.19 -15.27 15.76
N GLN A 65 -5.40 -14.87 15.36
CA GLN A 65 -6.65 -15.40 15.93
C GLN A 65 -6.82 -16.90 15.61
N CYS A 66 -6.35 -17.35 14.45
CA CYS A 66 -6.34 -18.77 14.08
C CYS A 66 -5.13 -19.56 14.65
N ALA A 67 -4.33 -18.97 15.54
CA ALA A 67 -3.10 -19.55 16.10
C ALA A 67 -2.08 -20.04 15.04
N SER A 68 -2.16 -19.52 13.82
CA SER A 68 -1.22 -19.87 12.75
C SER A 68 0.07 -19.07 12.90
N LYS A 69 1.20 -19.69 12.55
CA LYS A 69 2.52 -19.04 12.47
C LYS A 69 2.85 -18.54 11.06
N ARG A 70 1.98 -18.81 10.08
CA ARG A 70 2.18 -18.48 8.67
C ARG A 70 0.99 -17.72 8.13
N LEU A 71 1.27 -16.57 7.52
CA LEU A 71 0.27 -15.81 6.78
C LEU A 71 -0.10 -16.59 5.52
N ASP A 72 -1.38 -16.70 5.23
CA ASP A 72 -1.92 -17.56 4.18
C ASP A 72 -3.08 -16.84 3.49
N ARG A 73 -3.43 -17.26 2.26
CA ARG A 73 -4.46 -16.64 1.44
C ARG A 73 -5.80 -16.57 2.17
N LEU A 74 -6.14 -17.61 2.95
CA LEU A 74 -7.37 -17.66 3.74
C LEU A 74 -7.49 -16.53 4.77
N HIS A 75 -6.38 -16.07 5.34
CA HIS A 75 -6.39 -14.96 6.31
C HIS A 75 -6.66 -13.63 5.62
N ILE A 76 -6.14 -13.45 4.40
CA ILE A 76 -6.42 -12.27 3.58
C ILE A 76 -7.90 -12.25 3.20
N PHE A 77 -8.45 -13.38 2.74
CA PHE A 77 -9.87 -13.50 2.44
C PHE A 77 -10.77 -13.22 3.64
N SER A 78 -10.42 -13.79 4.79
CA SER A 78 -11.13 -13.54 6.04
C SER A 78 -11.16 -12.04 6.38
N SER A 79 -10.03 -11.34 6.25
CA SER A 79 -9.97 -9.89 6.47
C SER A 79 -10.80 -9.10 5.47
N ILE A 80 -10.80 -9.46 4.19
CA ILE A 80 -11.62 -8.81 3.15
C ILE A 80 -13.10 -8.98 3.45
N ASN A 81 -13.53 -10.20 3.76
CA ASN A 81 -14.94 -10.53 3.98
C ASN A 81 -15.51 -9.98 5.31
N THR A 82 -14.65 -9.63 6.26
CA THR A 82 -15.07 -9.18 7.60
C THR A 82 -15.03 -7.66 7.75
N ASN A 83 -14.24 -6.96 6.92
CA ASN A 83 -14.06 -5.51 7.03
C ASN A 83 -14.72 -4.78 5.86
N PRO A 84 -15.78 -3.98 6.09
CA PRO A 84 -16.47 -3.23 5.02
C PRO A 84 -15.55 -2.28 4.23
N LEU A 85 -14.41 -1.86 4.80
CA LEU A 85 -13.44 -1.04 4.07
C LEU A 85 -12.81 -1.75 2.86
N TYR A 86 -12.93 -3.08 2.79
CA TYR A 86 -12.42 -3.91 1.70
C TYR A 86 -13.52 -4.40 0.75
N GLU A 87 -14.76 -3.93 0.88
CA GLU A 87 -15.89 -4.32 0.02
C GLU A 87 -15.62 -4.10 -1.48
N PHE A 88 -14.83 -3.07 -1.83
CA PHE A 88 -14.42 -2.82 -3.22
C PHE A 88 -13.57 -3.94 -3.84
N LEU A 89 -13.06 -4.87 -3.04
CA LEU A 89 -12.31 -6.05 -3.47
C LEU A 89 -13.19 -7.29 -3.64
N ASP A 90 -14.49 -7.22 -3.36
CA ASP A 90 -15.38 -8.36 -3.55
C ASP A 90 -15.41 -8.79 -5.03
N GLY A 91 -15.39 -10.10 -5.26
CA GLY A 91 -15.29 -10.69 -6.60
C GLY A 91 -13.93 -10.52 -7.32
N SER A 92 -12.93 -9.87 -6.71
CA SER A 92 -11.59 -9.72 -7.32
C SER A 92 -10.66 -10.92 -7.08
N PHE A 93 -11.06 -11.82 -6.19
CA PHE A 93 -10.29 -12.99 -5.78
C PHE A 93 -11.14 -14.27 -5.88
N ASP A 94 -11.17 -14.89 -7.07
CA ASP A 94 -11.65 -16.27 -7.27
C ASP A 94 -10.54 -17.29 -6.93
#